data_AF-A0A7J9RCA2-F1
#
_entry.id   AF-A0A7J9RCA2-F1
#
_cell.length_a   1.000
_cell.length_b   1.000
_cell.length_c   1.000
_cell.angle_alpha   90.00
_cell.angle_beta   90.00
_cell.angle_gamma   90.00
#
_symmetry.space_group_name_H-M   'P 1'
#
loop_
_entity.id
_entity.type
_entity.pdbx_description
1 polymer ?
#
loop_
_entity_poly.entity_id
_entity_poly.type
_entity_poly.pdbx_seq_one_letter_code
_entity_poly.pdbx_strand_id
1 'polypeptide(L)' 'ICNQRPNVIDKKIRLPVDVNDEDDAVSSAKYSQGVLTIIIPVHKHGKEIKVE' A
#
# COMPACT_ATOMS: atom_id res chain seq x y z
N ILE A 1 -30.24 -9.25 16.77
CA ILE A 1 -29.43 -8.17 16.16
C ILE A 1 -28.27 -8.84 15.46
N CYS A 2 -28.17 -8.74 14.13
CA CYS A 2 -27.03 -9.26 13.40
C CYS A 2 -25.84 -8.29 13.55
N ASN A 3 -24.74 -8.76 14.14
CA ASN A 3 -23.48 -8.02 14.17
C ASN A 3 -22.81 -8.15 12.79
N GLN A 4 -23.36 -7.46 11.79
CA GLN A 4 -22.93 -7.56 10.39
C GLN A 4 -21.52 -6.95 10.16
N ARG A 5 -20.98 -6.21 11.13
CA ARG A 5 -19.67 -5.57 11.01
C ARG A 5 -18.59 -6.46 11.64
N PRO A 6 -17.55 -6.86 10.89
CA PRO A 6 -16.43 -7.60 11.45
C PRO A 6 -15.72 -6.78 12.53
N ASN A 7 -15.43 -7.41 13.66
CA ASN A 7 -14.59 -6.83 14.72
C ASN A 7 -13.08 -6.99 14.42
N VAL A 8 -12.74 -7.89 13.49
CA VAL A 8 -11.37 -8.15 13.03
C VAL A 8 -11.39 -8.17 11.51
N ILE A 9 -10.41 -7.49 10.90
CA ILE A 9 -10.26 -7.40 9.45
C ILE A 9 -8.85 -7.86 9.11
N ASP A 10 -8.75 -8.92 8.32
CA ASP A 10 -7.53 -9.34 7.64
C ASP A 10 -7.72 -9.16 6.14
N LYS A 11 -6.73 -8.56 5.46
CA LYS A 11 -6.84 -8.21 4.04
C LYS A 11 -5.51 -8.34 3.32
N LYS A 12 -5.46 -9.27 2.37
CA LYS A 12 -4.36 -9.45 1.44
C LYS A 12 -4.68 -8.78 0.10
N ILE A 13 -3.79 -7.91 -0.37
CA ILE A 13 -3.93 -7.18 -1.64
C ILE A 13 -2.66 -7.45 -2.46
N ARG A 14 -2.83 -7.87 -3.72
CA ARG A 14 -1.72 -7.94 -4.67
C ARG A 14 -1.48 -6.55 -5.24
N LEU A 15 -0.27 -6.03 -5.05
CA LEU A 15 0.11 -4.74 -5.60
C LEU A 15 0.36 -4.85 -7.12
N PRO A 16 0.07 -3.81 -7.90
CA PRO A 16 0.25 -3.81 -9.35
C PRO A 16 1.70 -3.51 -9.79
N VAL A 17 2.61 -3.30 -8.84
CA VAL A 17 4.01 -2.92 -9.06
C VAL A 17 4.92 -3.74 -8.17
N ASP A 18 6.16 -3.92 -8.61
CA ASP A 18 7.19 -4.56 -7.82
C ASP A 18 7.64 -3.61 -6.71
N VAL A 19 7.59 -4.12 -5.49
CA VAL A 19 8.00 -3.40 -4.27
C VAL A 19 9.45 -3.74 -3.96
N ASN A 20 10.12 -2.85 -3.25
CA ASN A 20 11.49 -3.14 -2.83
C ASN A 20 11.49 -4.31 -1.84
N ASP A 21 12.28 -5.35 -2.12
CA ASP A 21 12.35 -6.60 -1.34
C ASP A 21 13.11 -6.46 -0.01
N GLU A 22 13.52 -5.24 0.37
CA GLU A 22 14.12 -5.01 1.69
C GLU A 22 13.07 -5.13 2.79
N ASP A 23 13.47 -5.62 3.97
CA ASP A 23 12.61 -6.08 5.08
C ASP A 23 11.49 -5.10 5.52
N ASP A 24 11.54 -3.83 5.12
CA ASP A 24 10.51 -2.83 5.31
C ASP A 24 9.69 -2.57 4.03
N ALA A 25 8.78 -3.49 3.69
CA ALA A 25 7.84 -3.34 2.58
C ALA A 25 6.88 -2.13 2.70
N VAL A 26 6.90 -1.41 3.84
CA VAL A 26 6.10 -0.21 4.10
C VAL A 26 7.00 0.89 4.65
N SER A 27 7.04 2.04 3.96
CA SER A 27 7.80 3.19 4.41
C SER A 27 7.10 3.96 5.53
N SER A 28 5.77 4.12 5.44
CA SER A 28 4.97 4.70 6.53
C SER A 28 3.49 4.37 6.41
N ALA A 29 2.77 4.49 7.52
CA ALA A 29 1.31 4.38 7.55
C ALA A 29 0.70 5.51 8.40
N LYS A 30 -0.45 6.03 7.98
CA LYS A 30 -1.22 7.07 8.70
C LYS A 30 -2.70 6.70 8.72
N TYR A 31 -3.35 6.96 9.85
CA TYR A 31 -4.78 6.79 10.00
C TYR A 31 -5.45 8.10 10.39
N SER A 32 -6.44 8.53 9.61
CA SER A 32 -7.20 9.75 9.89
C SER A 32 -8.59 9.66 9.29
N GLN A 33 -9.60 10.14 10.02
CA GLN A 33 -11.00 10.21 9.55
C GLN A 33 -11.54 8.89 8.97
N GLY A 34 -11.17 7.75 9.55
CA GLY A 34 -11.63 6.44 9.07
C GLY A 34 -10.86 5.87 7.87
N VAL A 35 -9.78 6.53 7.43
CA VAL A 35 -8.98 6.12 6.27
C VAL A 35 -7.57 5.74 6.70
N LEU A 36 -7.13 4.54 6.29
CA LEU A 36 -5.76 4.07 6.44
C LEU A 36 -4.99 4.34 5.13
N THR A 37 -3.97 5.19 5.21
CA THR A 37 -3.07 5.51 4.11
C THR A 37 -1.73 4.84 4.35
N ILE A 38 -1.24 4.07 3.37
CA ILE A 38 0.02 3.32 3.44
C ILE A 38 0.92 3.83 2.31
N ILE A 39 2.16 4.20 2.64
CA ILE A 39 3.18 4.61 1.67
C ILE A 39 4.15 3.44 1.50
N ILE A 40 4.24 2.93 0.28
CA ILE A 40 5.05 1.77 -0.08
C ILE A 40 6.12 2.24 -1.07
N PRO A 41 7.42 2.00 -0.79
CA PRO A 41 8.48 2.29 -1.75
C PRO A 41 8.41 1.28 -2.91
N VAL A 42 8.57 1.78 -4.13
CA VAL A 42 8.44 0.98 -5.36
C VAL A 42 9.70 1.07 -6.21
N HIS A 43 10.04 -0.02 -6.90
CA HIS A 43 11.12 -0.01 -7.88
C HIS A 43 10.61 0.62 -9.19
N LYS A 44 11.20 1.75 -9.60
CA LYS A 44 10.90 2.35 -10.91
C LYS A 44 11.72 1.63 -11.98
N HIS A 45 11.08 0.70 -12.69
CA HIS A 45 11.72 -0.02 -13.81
C HIS A 45 11.82 0.82 -15.11
N GLY A 46 11.09 1.92 -15.20
CA GLY A 46 11.09 2.81 -16.36
C GLY A 46 12.12 3.94 -16.25
N LYS A 47 12.93 4.13 -17.30
CA LYS A 47 13.78 5.31 -17.46
C LYS A 47 12.94 6.46 -18.00
N GLU A 48 12.98 7.60 -17.34
CA GLU A 48 12.32 8.81 -17.80
C GLU A 48 13.07 9.38 -19.00
N ILE A 49 12.39 9.53 -20.14
CA ILE A 49 12.95 10.10 -21.36
C ILE A 49 12.27 11.43 -21.60
N LYS A 50 13.06 12.51 -21.64
CA LYS A 50 12.57 13.84 -21.97
C LYS A 50 12.35 13.91 -23.48
N VAL A 51 11.18 14.42 -23.87
CA VAL A 51 10.88 14.77 -25.26
C VAL A 51 11.03 16.29 -25.37
N GLU A 52 11.85 16.74 -26.30
CA GLU A 52 12.01 18.15 -26.69
C GLU A 52 10.94 18.56 -27.71
#